data_AF-A0A399ESD8-F1
#
_entry.id   AF-A0A399ESD8-F1
#
_cell.length_a   1.000
_cell.length_b   1.000
_cell.length_c   1.000
_cell.angle_alpha   90.00
_cell.angle_beta   90.00
_cell.angle_gamma   90.00
#
_symmetry.space_group_name_H-M   'P 1'
#
loop_
_entity.id
_entity.type
_entity.pdbx_description
1 polymer ?
#
loop_
_entity_poly.entity_id
_entity_poly.type
_entity_poly.pdbx_seq_one_letter_code
_entity_poly.pdbx_strand_id
1 'polypeptide(L)'
;MYRNDTVVPYFALVFSAALFLMAYLNDRLRVVHEAGVVPHLTVGNIGLMAFALVLFVYGFIGLLSNWLEGSELRPGKHTPEPSSLPMVAGVVLSLLLVMLSGFFVRTLIFANNPEIGYYNATTLQAGVFGAMMFILAVLIAIYKKYFIEEEVLAEDEKGDFPW
;
A
#
# COMPACT_ATOMS: atom_id res chain seq x y z
N MET A 1 -5.72 -26.03 13.21
CA MET A 1 -6.25 -24.69 12.85
C MET A 1 -5.07 -23.79 12.54
N TYR A 2 -5.01 -23.24 11.34
CA TYR A 2 -3.96 -22.30 10.94
C TYR A 2 -4.32 -20.90 11.47
N ARG A 3 -3.43 -20.32 12.31
CA ARG A 3 -3.66 -19.02 12.96
C ARG A 3 -3.06 -17.91 12.09
N ASN A 4 -3.89 -16.95 11.73
CA ASN A 4 -3.47 -15.75 11.02
C ASN A 4 -3.23 -14.62 12.04
N ASP A 5 -2.04 -14.57 12.65
CA ASP A 5 -1.72 -13.65 13.74
C ASP A 5 -1.28 -12.27 13.23
N THR A 6 -1.81 -11.19 13.82
CA THR A 6 -1.48 -9.80 13.49
C THR A 6 -0.27 -9.26 14.22
N VAL A 7 0.23 -9.96 15.26
CA VAL A 7 1.33 -9.48 16.10
C VAL A 7 2.62 -9.26 15.29
N VAL A 8 3.06 -10.28 14.52
CA VAL A 8 4.29 -10.18 13.73
C VAL A 8 4.18 -9.12 12.63
N PRO A 9 3.08 -9.07 11.84
CA PRO A 9 2.85 -7.99 10.88
C PRO A 9 2.87 -6.59 11.51
N TYR A 10 2.26 -6.43 12.69
CA TYR A 10 2.25 -5.15 13.41
C TYR A 10 3.67 -4.70 13.80
N PHE A 11 4.49 -5.60 14.37
CA PHE A 11 5.87 -5.27 14.70
C PHE A 11 6.71 -4.94 13.46
N ALA A 12 6.46 -5.62 12.33
CA ALA A 12 7.13 -5.30 11.07
C ALA A 12 6.80 -3.86 10.61
N LEU A 13 5.55 -3.40 10.76
CA LEU A 13 5.17 -2.03 10.44
C LEU A 13 5.83 -1.00 11.38
N VAL A 14 5.86 -1.27 12.68
CA VAL A 14 6.52 -0.39 13.66
C VAL A 14 8.01 -0.28 13.35
N PHE A 15 8.67 -1.40 13.05
CA PHE A 15 10.09 -1.42 12.74
C PHE A 15 10.39 -0.76 11.39
N SER A 16 9.54 -0.96 10.38
CA SER A 16 9.59 -0.22 9.12
C SER A 16 9.52 1.30 9.35
N ALA A 17 8.56 1.77 10.15
CA ALA A 17 8.42 3.20 10.45
C ALA A 17 9.67 3.76 11.16
N ALA A 18 10.25 2.99 12.09
CA ALA A 18 11.49 3.35 12.76
C ALA A 18 12.67 3.46 11.77
N LEU A 19 12.79 2.53 10.82
CA LEU A 19 13.83 2.55 9.79
C LEU A 19 13.66 3.72 8.80
N PHE A 20 12.43 4.02 8.38
CA PHE A 20 12.16 5.21 7.57
C PHE A 20 12.50 6.50 8.32
N LEU A 21 12.12 6.60 9.60
CA LEU A 21 12.47 7.74 10.43
C LEU A 21 13.98 7.87 10.59
N MET A 22 14.69 6.76 10.82
CA MET A 22 16.14 6.74 10.93
C MET A 22 16.82 7.19 9.62
N ALA A 23 16.34 6.72 8.47
CA ALA A 23 16.82 7.15 7.16
C ALA A 23 16.60 8.65 6.92
N TYR A 24 15.41 9.15 7.29
CA TYR A 24 15.07 10.58 7.19
C TYR A 24 15.95 11.45 8.10
N LEU A 25 16.11 11.06 9.36
CA LEU A 25 16.96 11.79 10.31
C LEU A 25 18.42 11.76 9.90
N ASN A 26 18.92 10.63 9.38
CA ASN A 26 20.28 10.49 8.89
C ASN A 26 20.56 11.39 7.67
N ASP A 27 19.58 11.57 6.79
CA ASP A 27 19.68 12.50 5.67
C ASP A 27 19.69 13.97 6.14
N ARG A 28 18.79 14.33 7.07
CA ARG A 28 18.63 15.70 7.59
C ARG A 28 19.74 16.17 8.52
N LEU A 29 20.25 15.30 9.40
CA LEU A 29 21.25 15.62 10.41
C LEU A 29 22.68 15.50 9.87
N ARG A 30 22.85 15.16 8.59
CA ARG A 30 24.16 15.00 7.97
C ARG A 30 24.84 16.36 7.86
N VAL A 31 25.99 16.48 8.52
CA VAL A 31 26.90 17.66 8.51
C VAL A 31 27.55 17.91 7.12
N VAL A 32 27.20 17.11 6.10
CA VAL A 32 27.80 17.15 4.74
C VAL A 32 27.22 18.28 3.85
N HIS A 33 26.35 19.13 4.39
CA HIS A 33 25.83 20.31 3.68
C HIS A 33 26.92 21.33 3.28
N GLU A 34 28.17 21.21 3.77
CA GLU A 34 29.23 22.19 3.54
C GLU A 34 30.06 22.00 2.26
N ALA A 35 29.96 20.88 1.53
CA ALA A 35 30.92 20.57 0.45
C ALA A 35 30.45 20.85 -0.99
N GLY A 36 29.24 21.37 -1.22
CA GLY A 36 28.76 21.72 -2.57
C GLY A 36 28.62 20.56 -3.57
N VAL A 37 28.78 19.31 -3.11
CA VAL A 37 28.56 18.09 -3.91
C VAL A 37 27.10 17.68 -3.80
N VAL A 38 26.47 17.34 -4.92
CA VAL A 38 25.10 16.83 -4.97
C VAL A 38 24.95 15.68 -3.96
N PRO A 39 24.00 15.74 -3.01
CA PRO A 39 23.89 14.73 -1.97
C PRO A 39 23.45 13.40 -2.59
N HIS A 40 24.41 12.49 -2.80
CA HIS A 40 24.11 11.11 -3.16
C HIS A 40 23.64 10.36 -1.91
N LEU A 41 22.59 9.54 -2.05
CA LEU A 41 22.19 8.62 -0.99
C LEU A 41 23.37 7.69 -0.66
N THR A 42 23.68 7.56 0.63
CA THR A 42 24.69 6.60 1.06
C THR A 42 24.16 5.18 0.93
N VAL A 43 25.07 4.21 0.77
CA VAL A 43 24.73 2.79 0.76
C VAL A 43 23.93 2.41 2.02
N GLY A 44 24.29 2.98 3.17
CA GLY A 44 23.54 2.81 4.42
C GLY A 44 22.10 3.34 4.33
N ASN A 45 21.88 4.51 3.73
CA ASN A 45 20.53 5.08 3.59
C ASN A 45 19.68 4.25 2.62
N ILE A 46 20.27 3.78 1.53
CA ILE A 46 19.62 2.87 0.57
C ILE A 46 19.22 1.57 1.28
N GLY A 47 20.14 0.99 2.07
CA GLY A 47 19.86 -0.20 2.86
C GLY A 47 18.70 -0.01 3.83
N LEU A 48 18.72 1.07 4.62
CA LEU A 48 17.64 1.39 5.56
C LEU A 48 16.29 1.52 4.86
N MET A 49 16.23 2.25 3.74
CA MET A 49 14.99 2.42 2.97
C MET A 49 14.51 1.10 2.35
N ALA A 50 15.42 0.27 1.83
CA ALA A 50 15.07 -1.02 1.24
C ALA A 50 14.50 -1.98 2.29
N PHE A 51 15.17 -2.13 3.44
CA PHE A 51 14.66 -2.97 4.54
C PHE A 51 13.37 -2.43 5.12
N ALA A 52 13.23 -1.10 5.27
CA ALA A 52 11.98 -0.48 5.68
C ALA A 52 10.84 -0.85 4.73
N LEU A 53 11.07 -0.78 3.41
CA LEU A 53 10.07 -1.12 2.41
C LEU A 53 9.68 -2.60 2.43
N VAL A 54 10.65 -3.51 2.58
CA VAL A 54 10.38 -4.94 2.70
C VAL A 54 9.51 -5.23 3.93
N LEU A 55 9.86 -4.67 5.08
CA LEU A 55 9.11 -4.84 6.33
C LEU A 55 7.72 -4.19 6.26
N PHE A 56 7.62 -3.03 5.59
CA PHE A 56 6.35 -2.37 5.33
C PHE A 56 5.43 -3.28 4.52
N VAL A 57 5.92 -3.79 3.38
CA VAL A 57 5.15 -4.65 2.49
C VAL A 57 4.72 -5.92 3.23
N TYR A 58 5.65 -6.57 3.93
CA TYR A 58 5.36 -7.77 4.72
C TYR A 58 4.30 -7.51 5.79
N GLY A 59 4.49 -6.46 6.61
CA GLY A 59 3.55 -6.12 7.67
C GLY A 59 2.18 -5.68 7.15
N PHE A 60 2.16 -4.94 6.04
CA PHE A 60 0.92 -4.50 5.41
C PHE A 60 0.14 -5.68 4.83
N ILE A 61 0.80 -6.60 4.12
CA ILE A 61 0.16 -7.81 3.58
C ILE A 61 -0.39 -8.67 4.72
N GLY A 62 0.35 -8.86 5.81
CA GLY A 62 -0.11 -9.65 6.95
C GLY A 62 -1.36 -9.08 7.62
N LEU A 63 -1.40 -7.76 7.87
CA LEU A 63 -2.62 -7.13 8.40
C LEU A 63 -3.79 -7.17 7.42
N LEU A 64 -3.52 -6.98 6.12
CA LEU A 64 -4.55 -7.04 5.08
C LEU A 64 -5.12 -8.46 4.94
N SER A 65 -4.27 -9.50 4.97
CA SER A 65 -4.70 -10.90 4.97
C SER A 65 -5.58 -11.20 6.18
N ASN A 66 -5.14 -10.83 7.39
CA ASN A 66 -5.98 -11.02 8.57
C ASN A 66 -7.33 -10.28 8.47
N TRP A 67 -7.34 -9.07 7.92
CA TRP A 67 -8.59 -8.35 7.70
C TRP A 67 -9.49 -9.02 6.65
N LEU A 68 -8.92 -9.60 5.60
CA LEU A 68 -9.68 -10.27 4.53
C LEU A 68 -10.21 -11.64 4.97
N GLU A 69 -9.36 -12.47 5.56
CA GLU A 69 -9.58 -13.92 5.79
C GLU A 69 -9.90 -14.24 7.26
N GLY A 70 -9.74 -13.26 8.16
CA GLY A 70 -9.94 -13.43 9.60
C GLY A 70 -8.73 -13.99 10.33
N SER A 71 -8.83 -14.12 11.66
CA SER A 71 -7.76 -14.61 12.53
C SER A 71 -7.59 -16.13 12.52
N GLU A 72 -8.60 -16.85 12.07
CA GLU A 72 -8.63 -18.31 12.00
C GLU A 72 -9.13 -18.74 10.63
N LEU A 73 -8.29 -19.45 9.88
CA LEU A 73 -8.71 -20.07 8.64
C LEU A 73 -9.59 -21.28 8.97
N ARG A 74 -10.90 -21.16 8.70
CA ARG A 74 -11.88 -22.23 8.89
C ARG A 74 -12.12 -22.91 7.55
N PRO A 75 -11.77 -24.21 7.40
CA PRO A 75 -12.01 -24.93 6.15
C PRO A 75 -13.49 -24.92 5.78
N GLY A 76 -13.77 -24.75 4.49
CA GLY A 76 -15.14 -24.68 3.95
C GLY A 76 -15.37 -23.47 3.04
N LYS A 77 -16.61 -23.37 2.55
CA LYS A 77 -17.06 -22.25 1.72
C LYS A 77 -17.72 -21.18 2.59
N HIS A 78 -17.24 -19.96 2.48
CA HIS A 78 -17.79 -18.79 3.14
C HIS A 78 -18.41 -17.87 2.10
N THR A 79 -19.74 -17.75 2.16
CA THR A 79 -20.46 -16.78 1.33
C THR A 79 -20.36 -15.40 1.98
N PRO A 80 -20.03 -14.35 1.22
CA PRO A 80 -19.96 -13.01 1.78
C PRO A 80 -21.32 -12.58 2.32
N GLU A 81 -21.33 -11.90 3.47
CA GLU A 81 -22.57 -11.41 4.07
C GLU A 81 -23.21 -10.33 3.17
N PRO A 82 -24.50 -10.45 2.83
CA PRO A 82 -25.18 -9.46 2.01
C PRO A 82 -25.26 -8.13 2.76
N SER A 83 -24.58 -7.11 2.25
CA SER A 83 -24.58 -5.77 2.83
C SER A 83 -24.59 -4.70 1.74
N SER A 84 -25.40 -3.66 1.94
CA SER A 84 -25.48 -2.50 1.04
C SER A 84 -24.34 -1.50 1.27
N LEU A 85 -23.67 -1.54 2.44
CA LEU A 85 -22.59 -0.61 2.78
C LEU A 85 -21.35 -0.79 1.87
N PRO A 86 -20.83 -2.01 1.61
CA PRO A 86 -19.74 -2.23 0.65
C PRO A 86 -20.07 -1.75 -0.76
N MET A 87 -21.34 -1.91 -1.18
CA MET A 87 -21.81 -1.44 -2.48
C MET A 87 -21.77 0.09 -2.57
N VAL A 88 -22.31 0.79 -1.58
CA VAL A 88 -22.27 2.26 -1.52
C VAL A 88 -20.83 2.77 -1.47
N ALA A 89 -19.97 2.15 -0.64
CA ALA A 89 -18.56 2.48 -0.59
C ALA A 89 -17.88 2.29 -1.96
N GLY A 90 -18.15 1.19 -2.65
CA GLY A 90 -17.65 0.92 -4.00
C GLY A 90 -18.06 1.99 -5.01
N VAL A 91 -19.32 2.41 -5.00
CA VAL A 91 -19.81 3.49 -5.88
C VAL A 91 -19.13 4.82 -5.58
N VAL A 92 -19.08 5.23 -4.30
CA VAL A 92 -18.47 6.51 -3.89
C VAL A 92 -16.99 6.55 -4.24
N LEU A 93 -16.25 5.47 -3.95
CA LEU A 93 -14.83 5.37 -4.27
C LEU A 93 -14.58 5.36 -5.78
N SER A 94 -15.46 4.72 -6.56
CA SER A 94 -15.36 4.74 -8.03
C SER A 94 -15.60 6.14 -8.60
N LEU A 95 -16.60 6.88 -8.09
CA LEU A 95 -16.84 8.27 -8.49
C LEU A 95 -15.66 9.17 -8.11
N LEU A 96 -15.12 9.01 -6.91
CA LEU A 96 -13.93 9.74 -6.46
C LEU A 96 -12.72 9.44 -7.35
N LEU A 97 -12.51 8.18 -7.75
CA LEU A 97 -11.43 7.79 -8.66
C LEU A 97 -11.56 8.47 -10.03
N VAL A 98 -12.77 8.56 -10.58
CA VAL A 98 -13.05 9.28 -11.84
C VAL A 98 -12.81 10.79 -11.68
N MET A 99 -13.21 11.38 -10.55
CA MET A 99 -12.94 12.79 -10.28
C MET A 99 -11.43 13.07 -10.19
N LEU A 100 -10.69 12.22 -9.47
CA LEU A 100 -9.24 12.36 -9.32
C LEU A 100 -8.49 12.11 -10.63
N SER A 101 -8.96 11.21 -11.50
CA SER A 101 -8.35 11.01 -12.82
C SER A 101 -8.52 12.25 -13.69
N GLY A 102 -9.70 12.87 -13.70
CA GLY A 102 -9.93 14.16 -14.36
C GLY A 102 -9.06 15.28 -13.79
N PHE A 103 -8.92 15.34 -12.46
CA PHE A 103 -8.03 16.29 -11.80
C PHE A 103 -6.55 16.05 -12.17
N PHE A 104 -6.10 14.80 -12.18
CA PHE A 104 -4.74 14.43 -12.57
C PHE A 104 -4.41 14.89 -13.99
N VAL A 105 -5.30 14.64 -14.96
CA VAL A 105 -5.14 15.14 -16.33
C VAL A 105 -5.03 16.67 -16.36
N ARG A 106 -5.84 17.39 -15.57
CA ARG A 106 -5.72 18.85 -15.46
C ARG A 106 -4.37 19.28 -14.90
N THR A 107 -3.80 18.55 -13.93
CA THR A 107 -2.46 18.87 -13.41
C THR A 107 -1.35 18.65 -14.46
N LEU A 108 -1.52 17.70 -15.37
CA LEU A 108 -0.60 17.49 -16.49
C LEU A 108 -0.72 18.59 -17.55
N ILE A 109 -1.95 18.99 -17.90
CA ILE A 109 -2.19 20.09 -18.84
C ILE A 109 -1.64 21.40 -18.28
N PHE A 110 -1.90 21.68 -17.00
CA PHE A 110 -1.40 22.88 -16.33
C PHE A 110 0.13 22.95 -16.33
N ALA A 111 0.81 21.85 -16.00
CA ALA A 111 2.27 21.79 -15.99
C ALA A 111 2.91 21.97 -17.39
N ASN A 112 2.16 21.67 -18.45
CA ASN A 112 2.61 21.79 -19.84
C ASN A 112 2.09 23.06 -20.54
N ASN A 113 1.44 23.99 -19.83
CA ASN A 113 0.87 25.18 -20.46
C ASN A 113 1.98 26.19 -20.84
N PRO A 114 2.17 26.49 -22.15
CA PRO A 114 3.22 27.40 -22.60
C PRO A 114 3.00 28.86 -22.15
N GLU A 115 1.78 29.27 -21.81
CA GLU A 115 1.46 30.65 -21.41
C GLU A 115 1.86 30.98 -19.96
N ILE A 116 1.96 29.97 -19.10
CA ILE A 116 2.20 30.12 -17.66
C ILE A 116 3.68 29.83 -17.31
N GLY A 117 4.48 29.45 -18.30
CA GLY A 117 5.83 28.93 -18.11
C GLY A 117 5.85 27.49 -17.59
N TYR A 118 7.03 26.88 -17.54
CA TYR A 118 7.21 25.48 -17.12
C TYR A 118 7.06 25.36 -15.58
N TYR A 119 5.82 25.26 -15.08
CA TYR A 119 5.57 25.06 -13.66
C TYR A 119 5.54 23.56 -13.32
N ASN A 120 6.61 23.07 -12.69
CA ASN A 120 6.76 21.66 -12.39
C ASN A 120 6.02 21.27 -11.10
N ALA A 121 4.80 20.75 -11.24
CA ALA A 121 3.97 20.30 -10.13
C ALA A 121 4.20 18.81 -9.76
N THR A 122 5.44 18.31 -9.83
CA THR A 122 5.76 16.87 -9.67
C THR A 122 5.19 16.26 -8.39
N THR A 123 5.31 16.95 -7.26
CA THR A 123 4.83 16.46 -5.96
C THR A 123 3.32 16.31 -5.93
N LEU A 124 2.59 17.27 -6.50
CA LEU A 124 1.12 17.21 -6.58
C LEU A 124 0.69 16.07 -7.51
N GLN A 125 1.32 15.94 -8.67
CA GLN A 125 1.06 14.86 -9.63
C GLN A 125 1.29 13.49 -8.99
N ALA A 126 2.43 13.31 -8.31
CA ALA A 126 2.77 12.07 -7.61
C ALA A 126 1.77 11.77 -6.47
N GLY A 127 1.37 12.79 -5.70
CA GLY A 127 0.39 12.64 -4.63
C GLY A 127 -1.00 12.24 -5.12
N VAL A 128 -1.49 12.88 -6.19
CA VAL A 128 -2.78 12.55 -6.82
C VAL A 128 -2.74 11.14 -7.40
N PHE A 129 -1.67 10.78 -8.11
CA PHE A 129 -1.50 9.44 -8.66
C PHE A 129 -1.45 8.37 -7.54
N GLY A 130 -0.70 8.63 -6.47
CA GLY A 130 -0.65 7.75 -5.30
C GLY A 130 -2.02 7.55 -4.66
N ALA A 131 -2.81 8.63 -4.52
CA ALA A 131 -4.17 8.55 -3.99
C ALA A 131 -5.09 7.70 -4.89
N MET A 132 -4.98 7.84 -6.22
CA MET A 132 -5.73 7.01 -7.17
C MET A 132 -5.40 5.53 -7.02
N MET A 133 -4.11 5.19 -6.96
CA MET A 133 -3.66 3.80 -6.77
C MET A 133 -4.12 3.23 -5.43
N PHE A 134 -4.12 4.05 -4.37
CA PHE A 134 -4.64 3.65 -3.07
C PHE A 134 -6.15 3.36 -3.11
N ILE A 135 -6.94 4.25 -3.74
CA ILE A 135 -8.38 4.03 -3.90
C ILE A 135 -8.65 2.74 -4.69
N LEU A 136 -7.88 2.49 -5.75
CA LEU A 136 -7.99 1.26 -6.53
C LEU A 136 -7.69 0.01 -5.69
N ALA A 137 -6.64 0.05 -4.86
CA ALA A 137 -6.32 -1.03 -3.94
C ALA A 137 -7.46 -1.29 -2.92
N VAL A 138 -8.05 -0.23 -2.37
CA VAL A 138 -9.19 -0.34 -1.45
C VAL A 138 -10.42 -0.94 -2.15
N LEU A 139 -10.71 -0.52 -3.38
CA LEU A 139 -11.80 -1.08 -4.19
C LEU A 139 -11.63 -2.59 -4.40
N ILE A 140 -10.41 -3.04 -4.74
CA ILE A 140 -10.09 -4.47 -4.91
C ILE A 140 -10.26 -5.22 -3.58
N ALA A 141 -9.80 -4.65 -2.46
CA ALA A 141 -9.93 -5.27 -1.15
C ALA A 141 -11.40 -5.43 -0.72
N ILE A 142 -12.23 -4.41 -0.93
CA ILE A 142 -13.68 -4.46 -0.70
C ILE A 142 -14.32 -5.51 -1.60
N TYR A 143 -13.95 -5.53 -2.89
CA TYR A 143 -14.48 -6.49 -3.85
C TYR A 143 -14.18 -7.93 -3.41
N LYS A 144 -12.92 -8.23 -3.05
CA LYS A 144 -12.51 -9.54 -2.54
C LYS A 144 -13.29 -9.94 -1.29
N LYS A 145 -13.42 -9.05 -0.30
CA LYS A 145 -14.04 -9.38 0.98
C LYS A 145 -15.56 -9.58 0.93
N TYR A 146 -16.26 -8.79 0.11
CA TYR A 146 -17.72 -8.69 0.19
C TYR A 146 -18.47 -9.20 -1.04
N PHE A 147 -17.76 -9.57 -2.11
CA PHE A 147 -18.40 -9.98 -3.37
C PHE A 147 -17.85 -11.29 -3.96
N ILE A 148 -16.74 -11.81 -3.43
CA ILE A 148 -16.16 -13.08 -3.87
C ILE A 148 -16.46 -14.15 -2.81
N GLU A 149 -16.92 -15.31 -3.24
CA GLU A 149 -17.03 -16.49 -2.36
C GLU A 149 -15.64 -17.02 -2.02
N GLU A 150 -15.38 -17.24 -0.74
CA GLU A 150 -14.11 -17.77 -0.27
C GLU A 150 -14.23 -19.28 -0.06
N GLU A 151 -13.27 -20.05 -0.59
CA GLU A 151 -13.14 -21.48 -0.34
C GLU A 151 -11.79 -21.74 0.31
N VAL A 152 -11.82 -22.15 1.58
CA VAL A 152 -10.62 -22.54 2.31
C VAL A 152 -10.51 -24.06 2.27
N LEU A 153 -9.52 -24.55 1.55
CA LEU A 153 -9.20 -25.98 1.49
C LEU A 153 -8.14 -26.29 2.55
N ALA A 154 -8.40 -27.32 3.35
CA ALA A 154 -7.38 -27.93 4.20
C ALA A 154 -6.84 -29.16 3.46
N GLU A 155 -5.66 -29.03 2.87
CA GLU A 155 -4.92 -30.20 2.35
C GLU A 155 -4.14 -30.86 3.48
N ASP A 156 -4.06 -32.20 3.42
CA ASP A 156 -3.32 -33.00 4.41
C ASP A 156 -1.81 -32.88 4.14
N GLU A 157 -1.00 -32.83 5.20
CA GLU A 157 0.46 -32.61 5.13
C GLU A 157 1.19 -33.74 4.37
N LYS A 158 0.51 -34.87 4.16
CA LYS A 158 0.98 -36.02 3.37
C LYS A 158 0.39 -36.08 1.95
N GLY A 159 -0.15 -34.98 1.44
CA GLY A 159 -0.67 -34.91 0.08
C GLY A 159 0.39 -35.25 -0.97
N ASP A 160 -0.05 -35.82 -2.09
CA ASP A 160 0.82 -36.17 -3.24
C ASP A 160 1.46 -34.95 -3.92
N PHE A 161 1.12 -33.74 -3.49
CA PHE A 161 1.62 -32.48 -4.05
C PHE A 161 2.69 -31.88 -3.12
N PRO A 162 3.88 -31.51 -3.65
CA PRO A 162 5.04 -31.13 -2.85
C PRO A 162 5.06 -29.66 -2.37
N TRP A 163 3.94 -28.94 -2.41
CA TRP A 163 3.84 -27.53 -1.99
C TRP A 163 2.78 -27.32 -0.92
#